data_AF-A0A378TIT5-F1
#
_entry.id   AF-A0A378TIT5-F1
#
_cell.length_a   1.000
_cell.length_b   1.000
_cell.length_c   1.000
_cell.angle_alpha   90.00
_cell.angle_beta   90.00
_cell.angle_gamma   90.00
#
_symmetry.space_group_name_H-M   'P 1'
#
loop_
_entity.id
_entity.type
_entity.pdbx_description
1 polymer ?
#
loop_
_entity_poly.entity_id
_entity_poly.type
_entity_poly.pdbx_seq_one_letter_code
_entity_poly.pdbx_strand_id
1 'polypeptide(L)'
;MSPGGVTTEVDAPSDATESQYGQACRAATLWMDTQPGDRRQLIEPYLAQLQTPEAVGPGTFGTTWALLSRAQQAGVVMAVEAAADGECG
;
A
#
# COMPACT_ATOMS: atom_id res chain seq x y z
N MET A 1 -2.46 -2.54 13.47
CA MET A 1 -3.44 -1.51 13.05
C MET A 1 -3.08 -0.20 13.70
N SER A 2 -3.22 0.91 12.98
CA SER A 2 -3.03 2.26 13.49
C SER A 2 -4.19 2.71 14.40
N PRO A 3 -4.06 3.84 15.12
CA PRO A 3 -5.17 4.42 15.90
C PRO A 3 -6.43 4.70 15.05
N GLY A 4 -6.29 4.94 13.75
CA GLY A 4 -7.39 5.11 12.79
C GLY A 4 -8.05 3.80 12.34
N GLY A 5 -7.61 2.64 12.83
CA GLY A 5 -8.12 1.33 12.41
C GLY A 5 -7.56 0.84 11.07
N VAL A 6 -6.55 1.52 10.53
CA VAL A 6 -5.92 1.16 9.25
C VAL A 6 -4.89 0.06 9.49
N THR A 7 -4.87 -0.96 8.64
CA THR A 7 -3.81 -1.96 8.67
C THR A 7 -2.55 -1.35 8.06
N THR A 8 -1.60 -0.99 8.92
CA THR A 8 -0.29 -0.41 8.54
C THR A 8 0.87 -1.40 8.68
N GLU A 9 0.59 -2.60 9.17
CA GLU A 9 1.56 -3.68 9.36
C GLU A 9 0.79 -5.00 9.32
N VAL A 10 1.39 -6.03 8.71
CA VAL A 10 0.83 -7.38 8.64
C VAL A 10 1.92 -8.37 9.01
N ASP A 11 1.69 -9.14 10.06
CA ASP A 11 2.60 -10.20 10.53
C ASP A 11 2.52 -11.43 9.61
N ALA A 12 3.05 -11.28 8.40
CA ALA A 12 3.21 -12.33 7.38
C ALA A 12 4.30 -11.92 6.38
N PRO A 13 5.07 -12.87 5.82
CA PRO A 13 5.95 -12.56 4.70
C PRO A 13 5.11 -12.16 3.48
N SER A 14 5.58 -11.17 2.73
CA SER A 14 4.98 -10.80 1.45
C SER A 14 5.14 -11.94 0.43
N ASP A 15 4.06 -12.26 -0.29
CA ASP A 15 4.07 -13.12 -1.47
C ASP A 15 3.82 -12.33 -2.77
N ALA A 16 3.88 -10.99 -2.69
CA ALA A 16 3.72 -10.15 -3.86
C ALA A 16 4.80 -10.47 -4.89
N THR A 17 4.37 -10.73 -6.13
CA THR A 17 5.30 -10.86 -7.25
C THR A 17 6.05 -9.53 -7.47
N GLU A 18 7.22 -9.57 -8.10
CA GLU A 18 7.99 -8.37 -8.45
C GLU A 18 7.14 -7.35 -9.23
N SER A 19 6.31 -7.83 -10.17
CA SER A 19 5.40 -6.99 -10.95
C SER A 19 4.31 -6.34 -10.08
N GLN A 20 3.73 -7.09 -9.15
CA GLN A 20 2.73 -6.57 -8.21
C GLN A 20 3.35 -5.51 -7.29
N TYR A 21 4.49 -5.83 -6.68
CA TYR A 21 5.23 -4.91 -5.83
C TYR A 21 5.57 -3.61 -6.57
N GLY A 22 6.21 -3.71 -7.75
CA GLY A 22 6.61 -2.54 -8.53
C GLY A 22 5.43 -1.68 -8.98
N GLN A 23 4.29 -2.31 -9.32
CA GLN A 23 3.08 -1.57 -9.67
C GLN A 23 2.44 -0.87 -8.47
N ALA A 24 2.33 -1.54 -7.33
CA ALA A 24 1.76 -0.96 -6.12
C ALA A 24 2.63 0.18 -5.58
N CYS A 25 3.95 0.00 -5.58
CA CYS A 25 4.91 1.02 -5.16
C CYS A 25 4.79 2.27 -6.05
N ARG A 26 4.83 2.10 -7.37
CA ARG A 26 4.63 3.23 -8.31
C ARG A 26 3.29 3.92 -8.13
N ALA A 27 2.21 3.18 -7.90
CA ALA A 27 0.89 3.77 -7.66
C ALA A 27 0.88 4.61 -6.36
N ALA A 28 1.52 4.12 -5.30
CA ALA A 28 1.68 4.85 -4.05
C ALA A 28 2.51 6.13 -4.25
N THR A 29 3.64 6.06 -4.94
CA THR A 29 4.47 7.25 -5.26
C THR A 29 3.67 8.30 -6.01
N LEU A 30 2.95 7.90 -7.08
CA LEU A 30 2.13 8.81 -7.87
C LEU A 30 1.04 9.46 -7.02
N TRP A 31 0.41 8.71 -6.11
CA TRP A 31 -0.57 9.29 -5.20
C TRP A 31 0.09 10.28 -4.24
N MET A 32 1.19 9.90 -3.59
CA MET A 32 1.91 10.75 -2.64
C MET A 32 2.43 12.05 -3.28
N ASP A 33 2.86 12.02 -4.54
CA ASP A 33 3.32 13.20 -5.29
C ASP A 33 2.21 14.23 -5.52
N THR A 34 0.95 13.83 -5.43
CA THR A 34 -0.20 14.75 -5.52
C THR A 34 -0.62 15.35 -4.18
N GLN A 35 -0.06 14.86 -3.07
CA GLN A 35 -0.43 15.30 -1.73
C GLN A 35 0.58 16.31 -1.17
N PRO A 36 0.13 17.30 -0.39
CA PRO A 36 1.04 18.14 0.36
C PRO A 36 1.61 17.36 1.57
N GLY A 37 2.87 17.64 1.92
CA GLY A 37 3.47 17.19 3.18
C GLY A 37 4.55 16.12 3.01
N ASP A 38 4.95 15.54 4.15
CA ASP A 38 5.99 14.51 4.23
C ASP A 38 5.42 13.15 3.82
N ARG A 39 6.09 12.45 2.90
CA ARG A 39 5.64 11.15 2.38
C ARG A 39 5.49 10.08 3.47
N ARG A 40 6.30 10.10 4.53
CA ARG A 40 6.14 9.16 5.65
C ARG A 40 4.84 9.36 6.41
N GLN A 41 4.37 10.61 6.49
CA GLN A 41 3.07 10.93 7.10
C GLN A 41 1.89 10.51 6.21
N LEU A 42 2.15 10.21 4.93
CA LEU A 42 1.15 9.83 3.93
C LEU A 42 0.93 8.30 3.83
N ILE A 43 1.72 7.47 4.52
CA ILE A 43 1.57 6.00 4.53
C ILE A 43 0.18 5.60 5.01
N GLU A 44 -0.22 6.02 6.22
CA GLU A 44 -1.51 5.67 6.80
C GLU A 44 -2.70 6.22 5.98
N PRO A 45 -2.72 7.51 5.55
CA PRO A 45 -3.76 8.03 4.66
C PRO A 45 -3.92 7.28 3.33
N TYR A 46 -2.83 6.83 2.71
CA TYR A 46 -2.91 6.04 1.50
C TYR A 46 -3.45 4.64 1.77
N LEU A 47 -2.92 3.95 2.79
CA LEU A 47 -3.40 2.63 3.18
C LEU A 47 -4.88 2.64 3.60
N ALA A 48 -5.36 3.74 4.19
CA ALA A 48 -6.77 3.93 4.50
C ALA A 48 -7.64 3.91 3.23
N GLN A 49 -7.21 4.60 2.16
CA GLN A 49 -7.92 4.57 0.87
C GLN A 49 -7.92 3.17 0.27
N LEU A 50 -6.79 2.47 0.28
CA LEU A 50 -6.70 1.10 -0.26
C LEU A 50 -7.58 0.10 0.50
N GLN A 51 -7.89 0.38 1.77
CA GLN A 51 -8.71 -0.46 2.64
C GLN A 51 -10.21 -0.18 2.55
N THR A 52 -10.62 0.77 1.71
CA THR A 52 -12.05 0.99 1.42
C THR A 52 -12.63 -0.16 0.55
N PRO A 53 -13.92 -0.52 0.71
CA PRO A 53 -14.53 -1.64 -0.02
C PRO A 53 -14.46 -1.51 -1.55
N GLU A 54 -14.46 -0.29 -2.07
CA GLU A 54 -14.45 0.04 -3.50
C GLU A 54 -13.05 0.20 -4.11
N ALA A 55 -12.00 0.22 -3.29
CA ALA A 55 -10.64 0.40 -3.78
C ALA A 55 -10.16 -0.84 -4.54
N VAL A 56 -10.04 -0.69 -5.86
CA VAL A 56 -9.50 -1.70 -6.77
C VAL A 56 -8.54 -1.02 -7.73
N GLY A 57 -7.28 -1.46 -7.73
CA GLY A 57 -6.29 -0.93 -8.65
C GLY A 57 -4.90 -1.51 -8.44
N PRO A 58 -3.87 -0.94 -9.08
CA PRO A 58 -2.50 -1.42 -8.96
C PRO A 58 -1.98 -1.44 -7.51
N GLY A 59 -2.42 -0.48 -6.68
CA GLY A 59 -2.10 -0.42 -5.25
C GLY A 59 -2.64 -1.59 -4.43
N THR A 60 -3.67 -2.30 -4.92
CA THR A 60 -4.28 -3.48 -4.27
C THR A 60 -4.22 -4.72 -5.17
N PHE A 61 -3.24 -4.78 -6.07
CA PHE A 61 -3.04 -5.89 -7.01
C PHE A 61 -4.26 -6.24 -7.88
N GLY A 62 -5.13 -5.25 -8.14
CA GLY A 62 -6.31 -5.41 -8.98
C GLY A 62 -7.51 -6.06 -8.30
N THR A 63 -7.52 -6.20 -6.98
CA THR A 63 -8.68 -6.68 -6.21
C THR A 63 -8.94 -5.80 -4.99
N THR A 64 -10.05 -6.00 -4.28
CA THR A 64 -10.35 -5.29 -3.04
C THR A 64 -9.46 -5.79 -1.91
N TRP A 65 -9.09 -4.91 -0.95
CA TRP A 65 -8.31 -5.29 0.23
C TRP A 65 -8.83 -6.52 0.97
N ALA A 66 -10.16 -6.62 1.11
CA ALA A 66 -10.83 -7.72 1.83
C ALA A 66 -10.64 -9.09 1.16
N LEU A 67 -10.26 -9.13 -0.12
CA LEU A 67 -10.01 -10.35 -0.88
C LEU A 67 -8.52 -10.71 -0.97
N LEU A 68 -7.63 -9.84 -0.51
CA LEU A 68 -6.20 -10.14 -0.45
C LEU A 68 -5.92 -11.17 0.64
N SER A 69 -4.99 -12.09 0.35
CA SER A 69 -4.39 -12.92 1.39
C SER A 69 -3.60 -12.04 2.37
N ARG A 70 -3.30 -12.55 3.58
CA ARG A 70 -2.43 -11.81 4.51
C ARG A 70 -1.04 -11.53 3.93
N ALA A 71 -0.49 -12.45 3.15
CA ALA A 71 0.80 -12.26 2.48
C ALA A 71 0.72 -11.16 1.40
N GLN A 72 -0.41 -11.08 0.68
CA GLN A 72 -0.62 -10.01 -0.30
C GLN A 72 -0.83 -8.65 0.39
N GLN A 73 -1.57 -8.60 1.50
CA GLN A 73 -1.71 -7.38 2.29
C GLN A 73 -0.36 -6.88 2.81
N ALA A 74 0.51 -7.79 3.27
CA ALA A 74 1.89 -7.45 3.66
C ALA A 74 2.68 -6.86 2.48
N GLY A 75 2.53 -7.42 1.27
CA GLY A 75 3.16 -6.88 0.06
C GLY A 75 2.66 -5.48 -0.33
N VAL A 76 1.37 -5.20 -0.15
CA VAL A 76 0.83 -3.84 -0.35
C VAL A 76 1.43 -2.87 0.65
N VAL A 77 1.43 -3.20 1.95
CA VAL A 77 2.02 -2.34 3.00
C VAL A 77 3.49 -2.05 2.71
N MET A 78 4.27 -3.08 2.43
CA MET A 78 5.69 -2.96 2.07
C MET A 78 5.92 -2.03 0.86
N ALA A 79 5.08 -2.16 -0.18
CA ALA A 79 5.19 -1.30 -1.36
C ALA A 79 4.86 0.18 -1.04
N VAL A 80 3.93 0.44 -0.12
CA VAL A 80 3.60 1.80 0.33
C VAL A 80 4.72 2.41 1.17
N GLU A 81 5.35 1.62 2.04
CA GLU A 81 6.51 2.05 2.83
C GLU A 81 7.68 2.40 1.91
N ALA A 82 8.02 1.52 0.96
CA ALA A 82 9.06 1.78 -0.03
C ALA A 82 8.76 3.02 -0.87
N ALA A 83 7.50 3.27 -1.24
CA ALA A 83 7.12 4.49 -1.96
C ALA A 83 7.35 5.75 -1.12
N ALA A 84 7.03 5.70 0.17
CA ALA A 84 7.26 6.82 1.08
C ALA A 84 8.76 7.11 1.25
N ASP A 85 9.58 6.06 1.30
CA ASP A 85 11.05 6.15 1.42
C ASP A 85 11.76 6.43 0.08
N GLY A 86 11.03 6.42 -1.05
CA GLY A 86 11.57 6.71 -2.38
C GLY A 86 12.31 5.53 -3.03
N GLU A 87 12.00 4.31 -2.62
CA GLU A 87 12.71 3.06 -2.94
C GLU A 87 11.97 2.19 -3.99
N CYS A 88 11.08 2.77 -4.79
CA CYS A 88 10.33 2.04 -5.83
C CYS A 88 11.16 1.63 -7.08
N GLY A 89 12.46 1.41 -6.94
CA GLY A 89 13.43 1.16 -8.01
C GLY A 89 13.98 -0.25 -8.04
#